data_AF-A0A838HUJ5-F1
#
_entry.id   AF-A0A838HUJ5-F1
#
_cell.length_a   1.000
_cell.length_b   1.000
_cell.length_c   1.000
_cell.angle_alpha   90.00
_cell.angle_beta   90.00
_cell.angle_gamma   90.00
#
_symmetry.space_group_name_H-M   'P 1'
#
loop_
_entity.id
_entity.type
_entity.pdbx_description
1 polymer ?
#
loop_
_entity_poly.entity_id
_entity_poly.type
_entity_poly.pdbx_seq_one_letter_code
_entity_poly.pdbx_strand_id
1 'polypeptide(L)'
;MNPEFRQRVFTPVMLPLTALGAILAFAFGLSRVLLAVPEAISTITAIAVALYVLLVASMVAARPRISSRALGVGLVLGFAGVIGAGAVAASAGMRELHEEEAAAAGEGEGEAAAEVPEGALVWTAEGSSLEYSDVPATATAGEVQVAMVNDSGLLHNVTFEGVNGDQPVAEAAAGETDVGSATLEAGTVAYYCSVPGHREAGMEGELEVG
;
A
#
# COMPACT_ATOMS: atom_id res chain seq x y z
N MET A 1 -27.59 34.61 21.01
CA MET A 1 -26.88 33.60 21.81
C MET A 1 -26.18 34.31 22.97
N ASN A 2 -26.32 33.82 24.21
CA ASN A 2 -25.81 34.48 25.42
C ASN A 2 -24.25 34.45 25.43
N PRO A 3 -23.53 35.57 25.59
CA PRO A 3 -22.05 35.61 25.49
C PRO A 3 -21.32 34.69 26.48
N GLU A 4 -21.89 34.45 27.67
CA GLU A 4 -21.30 33.55 28.67
C GLU A 4 -21.33 32.08 28.22
N PHE A 5 -22.42 31.65 27.56
CA PHE A 5 -22.53 30.31 27.00
C PHE A 5 -21.52 30.10 25.86
N ARG A 6 -21.29 31.13 25.05
CA ARG A 6 -20.32 31.08 23.95
C ARG A 6 -18.89 30.85 24.47
N GLN A 7 -18.47 31.54 25.52
CA GLN A 7 -17.09 31.42 26.01
C GLN A 7 -16.84 30.15 26.84
N ARG A 8 -17.84 29.68 27.61
CA ARG A 8 -17.66 28.55 28.53
C ARG A 8 -17.89 27.19 27.91
N VAL A 9 -18.76 27.11 26.90
CA VAL A 9 -19.16 25.83 26.30
C VAL A 9 -18.84 25.81 24.82
N PHE A 10 -19.19 26.86 24.09
CA PHE A 10 -19.06 26.86 22.63
C PHE A 10 -17.60 26.93 22.16
N THR A 11 -16.78 27.87 22.65
CA THR A 11 -15.38 28.01 22.24
C THR A 11 -14.51 26.76 22.54
N PRO A 12 -14.53 26.17 23.75
CA PRO A 12 -13.67 25.02 24.05
C PRO A 12 -14.09 23.75 23.29
N VAL A 13 -15.34 23.65 22.84
CA VAL A 13 -15.83 22.52 22.04
C VAL A 13 -15.66 22.76 20.54
N MET A 14 -15.92 23.98 20.06
CA MET A 14 -15.81 24.31 18.64
C MET A 14 -14.36 24.41 18.17
N LEU A 15 -13.42 24.84 19.02
CA LEU A 15 -12.00 24.90 18.66
C LEU A 15 -11.44 23.52 18.25
N PRO A 16 -11.55 22.43 19.06
CA PRO A 16 -11.04 21.12 18.66
C PRO A 16 -11.82 20.54 17.47
N LEU A 17 -13.14 20.77 17.38
CA LEU A 17 -13.94 20.30 16.24
C LEU A 17 -13.55 20.97 14.93
N THR A 18 -13.33 22.28 14.93
CA THR A 18 -12.86 23.02 13.75
C THR A 18 -11.44 22.62 13.37
N ALA A 19 -10.56 22.42 14.35
CA ALA A 19 -9.20 21.91 14.11
C ALA A 19 -9.23 20.50 13.50
N LEU A 20 -10.05 19.59 14.04
CA LEU A 20 -10.23 18.24 13.51
C LEU A 20 -10.74 18.28 12.06
N GLY A 21 -11.78 19.07 11.79
CA GLY A 21 -12.31 19.23 10.43
C GLY A 21 -11.26 19.77 9.45
N ALA A 22 -10.44 20.72 9.87
CA ALA A 22 -9.32 21.23 9.07
C ALA A 22 -8.27 20.15 8.82
N ILE A 23 -7.89 19.37 9.83
CA ILE A 23 -6.92 18.27 9.68
C ILE A 23 -7.45 17.22 8.68
N LEU A 24 -8.71 16.80 8.82
CA LEU A 24 -9.31 15.81 7.93
C LEU A 24 -9.39 16.31 6.48
N ALA A 25 -9.79 17.57 6.28
CA ALA A 25 -9.82 18.16 4.95
C ALA A 25 -8.41 18.27 4.34
N PHE A 26 -7.40 18.64 5.14
CA PHE A 26 -6.00 18.69 4.69
C PHE A 26 -5.50 17.30 4.28
N ALA A 27 -5.73 16.30 5.12
CA ALA A 27 -5.34 14.92 4.85
C ALA A 27 -6.02 14.38 3.59
N PHE A 28 -7.32 14.65 3.42
CA PHE A 28 -8.05 14.30 2.19
C PHE A 28 -7.46 14.98 0.95
N GLY A 29 -7.16 16.28 1.02
CA GLY A 29 -6.54 17.02 -0.09
C GLY A 29 -5.17 16.46 -0.45
N LEU A 30 -4.33 16.19 0.55
CA LEU A 30 -3.01 15.58 0.35
C LEU A 30 -3.11 14.16 -0.22
N SER A 31 -4.03 13.35 0.28
CA SER A 31 -4.32 12.00 -0.25
C SER A 31 -4.66 12.06 -1.74
N ARG A 32 -5.53 13.00 -2.16
CA ARG A 32 -5.84 13.19 -3.59
C ARG A 32 -4.63 13.58 -4.42
N VAL A 33 -3.73 14.40 -3.89
CA VAL A 33 -2.48 14.76 -4.57
C VAL A 33 -1.59 13.54 -4.75
N LEU A 34 -1.39 12.75 -3.70
CA LEU A 34 -0.54 11.54 -3.76
C LEU A 34 -1.12 10.47 -4.70
N LEU A 35 -2.44 10.38 -4.81
CA LEU A 35 -3.13 9.48 -5.74
C LEU A 35 -2.94 9.82 -7.22
N ALA A 36 -2.78 11.09 -7.54
CA ALA A 36 -2.68 11.55 -8.92
C ALA A 36 -1.23 11.49 -9.44
N VAL A 37 -0.27 11.27 -8.55
CA VAL A 37 1.16 11.34 -8.84
C VAL A 37 1.73 9.92 -8.96
N PRO A 38 2.68 9.66 -9.88
CA PRO A 38 3.34 8.35 -9.98
C PRO A 38 3.99 7.92 -8.67
N GLU A 39 4.01 6.62 -8.38
CA GLU A 39 4.51 6.03 -7.12
C GLU A 39 5.92 6.47 -6.75
N ALA A 40 6.85 6.47 -7.72
CA ALA A 40 8.20 6.97 -7.53
C ALA A 40 8.27 8.44 -7.06
N ILE A 41 7.22 9.23 -7.35
CA ILE A 41 7.11 10.64 -6.98
C ILE A 41 6.28 10.81 -5.70
N SER A 42 5.41 9.86 -5.34
CA SER A 42 4.59 9.91 -4.13
C SER A 42 5.42 9.85 -2.85
N THR A 43 6.43 8.98 -2.78
CA THR A 43 7.36 8.92 -1.63
C THR A 43 8.16 10.21 -1.49
N ILE A 44 8.70 10.74 -2.60
CA ILE A 44 9.42 12.02 -2.63
C ILE A 44 8.51 13.16 -2.18
N THR A 45 7.25 13.18 -2.64
CA THR A 45 6.27 14.21 -2.29
C THR A 45 5.91 14.14 -0.80
N ALA A 46 5.69 12.94 -0.26
CA ALA A 46 5.41 12.74 1.16
C ALA A 46 6.57 13.21 2.05
N ILE A 47 7.80 12.82 1.70
CA ILE A 47 9.02 13.26 2.42
C ILE A 47 9.16 14.79 2.34
N ALA A 48 8.97 15.39 1.16
CA ALA A 48 9.06 16.83 0.97
C ALA A 48 8.02 17.60 1.82
N VAL A 49 6.78 17.11 1.86
CA VAL A 49 5.71 17.69 2.69
C VAL A 49 6.05 17.57 4.18
N ALA A 50 6.53 16.41 4.63
CA ALA A 50 6.93 16.21 6.02
C ALA A 50 8.09 17.16 6.42
N LEU A 51 9.14 17.26 5.60
CA LEU A 51 10.25 18.17 5.82
C LEU A 51 9.81 19.63 5.81
N TYR A 52 8.87 20.01 4.93
CA TYR A 52 8.29 21.34 4.90
C TYR A 52 7.54 21.67 6.20
N VAL A 53 6.70 20.76 6.70
CA VAL A 53 5.96 20.94 7.96
C VAL A 53 6.94 21.10 9.13
N LEU A 54 7.97 20.25 9.21
CA LEU A 54 9.00 20.33 10.25
C LEU A 54 9.79 21.65 10.18
N LEU A 55 10.17 22.09 8.98
CA LEU A 55 10.87 23.35 8.77
C LEU A 55 10.02 24.54 9.23
N VAL A 56 8.74 24.58 8.86
CA VAL A 56 7.81 25.64 9.25
C VAL A 56 7.60 25.63 10.77
N ALA A 57 7.37 24.47 11.38
CA ALA A 57 7.21 24.33 12.82
C ALA A 57 8.47 24.81 13.58
N SER A 58 9.66 24.40 13.11
CA SER A 58 10.94 24.82 13.66
C SER A 58 11.16 26.33 13.53
N MET A 59 10.83 26.91 12.37
CA MET A 59 10.92 28.36 12.15
C MET A 59 9.97 29.15 13.06
N VAL A 60 8.73 28.67 13.25
CA VAL A 60 7.76 29.28 14.15
C VAL A 60 8.24 29.19 15.60
N ALA A 61 8.75 28.04 16.03
CA ALA A 61 9.30 27.84 17.35
C ALA A 61 10.54 28.73 17.62
N ALA A 62 11.41 28.88 16.62
CA ALA A 62 12.63 29.68 16.72
C ALA A 62 12.38 31.20 16.65
N ARG A 63 11.22 31.66 16.20
CA ARG A 63 10.90 33.09 16.03
C ARG A 63 9.78 33.56 16.97
N PRO A 64 10.10 33.98 18.20
CA PRO A 64 9.11 34.42 19.21
C PRO A 64 8.38 35.74 18.88
N ARG A 65 8.66 36.37 17.73
CA ARG A 65 8.07 37.66 17.30
C ARG A 65 7.02 37.54 16.21
N ILE A 66 6.64 36.32 15.80
CA ILE A 66 5.61 36.15 14.77
C ILE A 66 4.26 36.55 15.36
N SER A 67 3.60 37.54 14.75
CA SER A 67 2.25 37.94 15.16
C SER A 67 1.25 36.82 14.87
N SER A 68 0.27 36.63 15.76
CA SER A 68 -0.79 35.60 15.59
C SER A 68 -1.56 35.76 14.27
N ARG A 69 -1.61 36.98 13.72
CA ARG A 69 -2.22 37.28 12.41
C ARG A 69 -1.38 36.73 11.26
N ALA A 70 -0.06 36.93 11.29
CA ALA A 70 0.83 36.40 10.25
C ALA A 70 0.83 34.86 10.24
N LEU A 71 0.82 34.25 11.43
CA LEU A 71 0.68 32.79 11.57
C LEU A 71 -0.65 32.30 10.99
N GLY A 72 -1.76 32.95 11.34
CA GLY A 72 -3.09 32.60 10.86
C GLY A 72 -3.22 32.72 9.34
N VAL A 73 -2.68 33.79 8.74
CA VAL A 73 -2.69 33.98 7.28
C VAL A 73 -1.86 32.90 6.59
N GLY A 74 -0.67 32.58 7.11
CA GLY A 74 0.16 31.51 6.56
C GLY A 74 -0.51 30.15 6.60
N LEU A 75 -1.17 29.82 7.72
CA LEU A 75 -1.90 28.56 7.89
C LEU A 75 -3.07 28.45 6.90
N VAL A 76 -3.86 29.52 6.74
CA VAL A 76 -5.00 29.55 5.82
C VAL A 76 -4.56 29.43 4.36
N LEU A 77 -3.49 30.13 3.96
CA LEU A 77 -2.96 30.04 2.60
C LEU A 77 -2.38 28.64 2.30
N GLY A 78 -1.63 28.07 3.25
CA GLY A 78 -1.10 26.71 3.11
C GLY A 78 -2.22 25.67 2.99
N PHE A 79 -3.24 25.78 3.84
CA PHE A 79 -4.42 24.92 3.82
C PHE A 79 -5.19 25.03 2.50
N ALA A 80 -5.50 26.25 2.06
CA ALA A 80 -6.19 26.48 0.79
C ALA A 80 -5.39 25.96 -0.41
N GLY A 81 -4.05 26.07 -0.38
CA GLY A 81 -3.18 25.53 -1.42
C GLY A 81 -3.27 24.01 -1.55
N VAL A 82 -3.24 23.28 -0.43
CA VAL A 82 -3.36 21.81 -0.45
C VAL A 82 -4.74 21.34 -0.90
N ILE A 83 -5.81 21.99 -0.44
CA ILE A 83 -7.17 21.69 -0.90
C ILE A 83 -7.31 21.96 -2.40
N GLY A 84 -6.77 23.09 -2.89
CA GLY A 84 -6.78 23.43 -4.31
C GLY A 84 -6.01 22.42 -5.16
N ALA A 85 -4.81 22.03 -4.73
CA ALA A 85 -4.01 21.00 -5.40
C ALA A 85 -4.73 19.65 -5.42
N GLY A 86 -5.34 19.24 -4.31
CA GLY A 86 -6.13 18.01 -4.22
C GLY A 86 -7.35 18.01 -5.13
N ALA A 87 -8.03 19.14 -5.30
CA ALA A 87 -9.16 19.26 -6.22
C ALA A 87 -8.74 19.17 -7.71
N VAL A 88 -7.58 19.71 -8.07
CA VAL A 88 -7.02 19.57 -9.42
C VAL A 88 -6.59 18.13 -9.67
N ALA A 89 -5.83 17.54 -8.74
CA ALA A 89 -5.43 16.13 -8.77
C ALA A 89 -6.64 15.21 -8.91
N ALA A 90 -7.75 15.53 -8.23
CA ALA A 90 -8.98 14.78 -8.32
C ALA A 90 -9.59 14.71 -9.72
N SER A 91 -9.38 15.75 -10.54
CA SER A 91 -9.91 15.85 -11.90
C SER A 91 -9.01 15.21 -12.97
N ALA A 92 -7.74 14.92 -12.63
CA ALA A 92 -6.76 14.37 -13.56
C ALA A 92 -6.85 12.84 -13.76
N GLY A 93 -7.78 12.16 -13.06
CA GLY A 93 -7.91 10.71 -13.06
C GLY A 93 -7.16 10.09 -11.88
N MET A 94 -7.75 9.06 -11.26
CA MET A 94 -7.15 8.32 -10.15
C MET A 94 -6.23 7.24 -10.71
N ARG A 95 -5.03 7.12 -10.15
CA ARG A 95 -4.25 5.87 -10.23
C ARG A 95 -5.07 4.78 -9.53
N GLU A 96 -5.13 3.56 -10.07
CA GLU A 96 -5.72 2.43 -9.33
C GLU A 96 -4.88 2.22 -8.07
N LEU A 97 -5.53 2.32 -6.91
CA LEU A 97 -4.90 2.12 -5.63
C LEU A 97 -5.04 0.66 -5.24
N HIS A 98 -3.90 0.01 -5.00
CA HIS A 98 -3.85 -1.21 -4.22
C HIS A 98 -4.27 -0.84 -2.77
N GLU A 99 -5.33 -1.45 -2.25
CA GLU A 99 -5.80 -1.24 -0.87
C GLU A 99 -4.80 -1.88 0.11
N GLU A 100 -3.88 -1.07 0.63
CA GLU A 100 -3.06 -1.45 1.78
C GLU A 100 -3.74 -0.95 3.07
N GLU A 101 -4.55 -1.82 3.68
CA GLU A 101 -5.00 -1.65 5.06
C GLU A 101 -3.93 -2.24 6.00
N ALA A 102 -3.16 -1.34 6.62
CA ALA A 102 -2.43 -1.47 7.88
C ALA A 102 -2.15 -2.90 8.40
N ALA A 103 -0.95 -3.42 8.11
CA ALA A 103 -0.26 -4.36 8.99
C ALA A 103 1.19 -3.92 9.19
N ALA A 104 1.54 -3.67 10.44
CA ALA A 104 2.88 -3.33 10.85
C ALA A 104 3.83 -4.53 10.70
N ALA A 105 5.08 -4.21 10.38
CA ALA A 105 6.29 -5.02 10.51
C ALA A 105 6.53 -6.11 9.45
N GLY A 106 7.34 -5.72 8.46
CA GLY A 106 8.14 -6.60 7.62
C GLY A 106 9.06 -5.73 6.79
N GLU A 107 10.29 -5.50 7.26
CA GLU A 107 11.36 -4.99 6.40
C GLU A 107 11.60 -6.04 5.32
N GLY A 108 11.07 -5.81 4.12
CA GLY A 108 11.42 -6.52 2.90
C GLY A 108 12.10 -5.51 1.99
N GLU A 109 13.39 -5.73 1.76
CA GLU A 109 14.21 -4.95 0.84
C GLU A 109 13.53 -4.88 -0.53
N GLY A 110 13.55 -3.69 -1.14
CA GLY A 110 13.25 -3.55 -2.56
C GLY A 110 14.36 -4.25 -3.34
N GLU A 111 14.21 -5.56 -3.51
CA GLU A 111 15.05 -6.38 -4.35
C GLU A 111 14.60 -6.17 -5.80
N ALA A 112 15.56 -6.08 -6.72
CA ALA A 112 15.29 -6.00 -8.14
C ALA A 112 14.35 -7.14 -8.58
N ALA A 113 13.44 -6.87 -9.53
CA ALA A 113 12.57 -7.89 -10.14
C ALA A 113 13.36 -9.18 -10.36
N ALA A 114 13.02 -10.22 -9.60
CA ALA A 114 13.75 -11.48 -9.64
C ALA A 114 13.66 -12.03 -11.06
N GLU A 115 14.80 -12.18 -11.74
CA GLU A 115 14.82 -12.86 -13.03
C GLU A 115 14.43 -14.33 -12.79
N VAL A 116 13.33 -14.77 -13.41
CA VAL A 116 12.84 -16.14 -13.29
C VAL A 116 13.90 -17.10 -13.84
N PRO A 117 14.45 -18.02 -13.03
CA PRO A 117 15.46 -18.96 -13.48
C PRO A 117 14.93 -19.88 -14.59
N GLU A 118 15.80 -20.24 -15.54
CA GLU A 118 15.44 -21.26 -16.53
C GLU A 118 15.07 -22.59 -15.85
N GLY A 119 13.86 -23.08 -16.14
CA GLY A 119 13.35 -24.33 -15.56
C GLY A 119 12.61 -24.17 -14.22
N ALA A 120 12.40 -22.94 -13.73
CA ALA A 120 11.50 -22.70 -12.61
C ALA A 120 10.04 -23.05 -12.98
N LEU A 121 9.28 -23.52 -12.00
CA LEU A 121 7.85 -23.70 -12.08
C LEU A 121 7.18 -22.34 -11.87
N VAL A 122 6.43 -21.86 -12.85
CA VAL A 122 5.89 -20.49 -12.84
C VAL A 122 4.38 -20.52 -12.66
N TRP A 123 3.90 -19.82 -11.62
CA TRP A 123 2.51 -19.44 -11.47
C TRP A 123 2.35 -17.98 -11.87
N THR A 124 1.33 -17.68 -12.67
CA THR A 124 1.04 -16.31 -13.12
C THR A 124 -0.34 -15.88 -12.66
N ALA A 125 -0.45 -14.69 -12.08
CA ALA A 125 -1.74 -14.03 -11.83
C ALA A 125 -1.81 -12.74 -12.66
N GLU A 126 -2.96 -12.45 -13.24
CA GLU A 126 -3.18 -11.29 -14.09
C GLU A 126 -4.44 -10.51 -13.68
N GLY A 127 -4.48 -9.22 -13.98
CA GLY A 127 -5.68 -8.40 -13.82
C GLY A 127 -6.09 -8.23 -12.35
N SER A 128 -7.33 -8.58 -12.02
CA SER A 128 -7.88 -8.45 -10.66
C SER A 128 -8.61 -9.71 -10.21
N SER A 129 -8.24 -10.87 -10.76
CA SER A 129 -8.89 -12.15 -10.51
C SER A 129 -8.25 -12.89 -9.34
N LEU A 130 -9.07 -13.60 -8.56
CA LEU A 130 -8.62 -14.52 -7.52
C LEU A 130 -8.41 -15.92 -8.11
N GLU A 131 -7.58 -15.98 -9.15
CA GLU A 131 -7.24 -17.22 -9.86
C GLU A 131 -5.82 -17.13 -10.43
N TYR A 132 -5.19 -18.29 -10.65
CA TYR A 132 -3.97 -18.37 -11.43
C TYR A 132 -4.33 -18.40 -12.92
N SER A 133 -3.84 -17.43 -13.68
CA SER A 133 -4.01 -17.33 -15.12
C SER A 133 -3.17 -18.37 -15.89
N ASP A 134 -2.01 -18.75 -15.35
CA ASP A 134 -1.14 -19.79 -15.87
C ASP A 134 -0.49 -20.55 -14.73
N VAL A 135 -0.36 -21.87 -14.89
CA VAL A 135 0.22 -22.78 -13.89
C VAL A 135 1.02 -23.88 -14.59
N PRO A 136 2.04 -24.46 -13.93
CA PRO A 136 2.77 -25.58 -14.47
C PRO A 136 1.86 -26.82 -14.60
N ALA A 137 2.00 -27.56 -15.70
CA ALA A 137 1.26 -28.80 -15.87
C ALA A 137 1.76 -29.93 -14.96
N THR A 138 3.08 -30.03 -14.78
CA THR A 138 3.73 -31.05 -13.95
C THR A 138 5.02 -30.50 -13.32
N ALA A 139 5.51 -31.19 -12.30
CA ALA A 139 6.81 -30.97 -11.69
C ALA A 139 7.61 -32.27 -11.57
N THR A 140 8.93 -32.15 -11.40
CA THR A 140 9.79 -33.28 -11.03
C THR A 140 9.94 -33.34 -9.52
N ALA A 141 9.93 -34.53 -8.94
CA ALA A 141 10.18 -34.72 -7.52
C ALA A 141 11.60 -34.27 -7.13
N GLY A 142 11.73 -33.69 -5.94
CA GLY A 142 12.97 -33.13 -5.42
C GLY A 142 12.91 -31.61 -5.23
N GLU A 143 14.09 -30.99 -5.16
CA GLU A 143 14.22 -29.54 -5.03
C GLU A 143 13.87 -28.86 -6.36
N VAL A 144 12.89 -27.96 -6.32
CA VAL A 144 12.40 -27.17 -7.45
C VAL A 144 12.43 -25.69 -7.10
N GLN A 145 12.62 -24.86 -8.13
CA GLN A 145 12.39 -23.42 -8.01
C GLN A 145 10.96 -23.10 -8.42
N VAL A 146 10.31 -22.25 -7.64
CA VAL A 146 8.92 -21.85 -7.79
C VAL A 146 8.90 -20.33 -7.93
N ALA A 147 8.33 -19.85 -9.01
CA ALA A 147 8.18 -18.42 -9.29
C ALA A 147 6.71 -18.03 -9.23
N MET A 148 6.42 -16.91 -8.59
CA MET A 148 5.13 -16.22 -8.66
C MET A 148 5.33 -14.95 -9.50
N VAL A 149 4.77 -14.93 -10.70
CA VAL A 149 4.73 -13.74 -11.57
C VAL A 149 3.38 -13.07 -11.38
N ASN A 150 3.37 -11.89 -10.77
CA ASN A 150 2.13 -11.22 -10.43
C ASN A 150 1.92 -9.97 -11.28
N ASP A 151 1.32 -10.16 -12.45
CA ASP A 151 0.83 -9.10 -13.33
C ASP A 151 -0.58 -8.62 -12.92
N SER A 152 -1.04 -9.02 -11.74
CA SER A 152 -2.31 -8.63 -11.13
C SER A 152 -2.15 -7.42 -10.20
N GLY A 153 -3.29 -6.82 -9.83
CA GLY A 153 -3.40 -5.74 -8.87
C GLY A 153 -3.61 -6.19 -7.42
N LEU A 154 -3.41 -7.47 -7.08
CA LEU A 154 -3.58 -8.03 -5.73
C LEU A 154 -2.33 -8.81 -5.30
N LEU A 155 -2.04 -8.87 -4.01
CA LEU A 155 -0.98 -9.75 -3.48
C LEU A 155 -1.31 -11.22 -3.77
N HIS A 156 -0.35 -11.97 -4.31
CA HIS A 156 -0.49 -13.39 -4.55
C HIS A 156 0.76 -14.15 -4.14
N ASN A 157 0.56 -15.41 -3.79
CA ASN A 157 1.63 -16.30 -3.40
C ASN A 157 1.32 -17.73 -3.83
N VAL A 158 2.35 -18.58 -3.88
CA VAL A 158 2.22 -20.01 -4.13
C VAL A 158 2.59 -20.76 -2.86
N THR A 159 1.61 -21.46 -2.29
CA THR A 159 1.78 -22.34 -1.13
C THR A 159 1.41 -23.76 -1.55
N PHE A 160 2.16 -24.77 -1.08
CA PHE A 160 1.81 -26.17 -1.28
C PHE A 160 1.40 -26.82 0.03
N GLU A 161 0.30 -27.57 0.03
CA GLU A 161 -0.22 -28.24 1.23
C GLU A 161 0.78 -29.28 1.75
N GLY A 162 1.14 -29.16 3.02
CA GLY A 162 2.09 -30.04 3.69
C GLY A 162 3.57 -29.75 3.40
N VAL A 163 3.88 -28.73 2.60
CA VAL A 163 5.26 -28.33 2.26
C VAL A 163 5.62 -27.04 3.02
N ASN A 164 6.87 -26.93 3.50
CA ASN A 164 7.37 -25.75 4.22
C ASN A 164 6.51 -25.30 5.41
N GLY A 165 5.73 -26.21 6.02
CA GLY A 165 4.81 -25.87 7.11
C GLY A 165 3.65 -24.97 6.66
N ASP A 166 3.15 -25.18 5.43
CA ASP A 166 2.05 -24.42 4.82
C ASP A 166 2.37 -22.92 4.70
N GLN A 167 3.65 -22.57 4.63
CA GLN A 167 4.11 -21.20 4.37
C GLN A 167 4.30 -20.97 2.87
N PRO A 168 4.12 -19.72 2.39
CA PRO A 168 4.41 -19.36 1.00
C PRO A 168 5.81 -19.77 0.57
N VAL A 169 5.91 -20.38 -0.61
CA VAL A 169 7.21 -20.65 -1.26
C VAL A 169 7.68 -19.42 -2.01
N ALA A 170 6.77 -18.75 -2.72
CA ALA A 170 7.02 -17.47 -3.38
C ALA A 170 5.80 -16.57 -3.16
N GLU A 171 6.02 -15.28 -2.88
CA GLU A 171 5.01 -14.27 -2.62
C GLU A 171 5.38 -12.96 -3.35
N ALA A 172 4.52 -12.54 -4.27
CA ALA A 172 4.77 -11.38 -5.10
C ALA A 172 3.67 -10.33 -4.94
N ALA A 173 4.05 -9.08 -4.66
CA ALA A 173 3.13 -7.96 -4.69
C ALA A 173 2.71 -7.62 -6.14
N ALA A 174 1.80 -6.68 -6.31
CA ALA A 174 1.33 -6.29 -7.65
C ALA A 174 2.46 -5.79 -8.55
N GLY A 175 2.57 -6.35 -9.74
CA GLY A 175 3.59 -6.04 -10.72
C GLY A 175 4.98 -6.58 -10.39
N GLU A 176 5.09 -7.46 -9.39
CA GLU A 176 6.35 -8.05 -8.96
C GLU A 176 6.45 -9.53 -9.33
N THR A 177 7.68 -10.03 -9.26
CA THR A 177 7.99 -11.45 -9.37
C THR A 177 8.84 -11.85 -8.18
N ASP A 178 8.44 -12.93 -7.52
CA ASP A 178 9.21 -13.57 -6.46
C ASP A 178 9.55 -15.02 -6.82
N VAL A 179 10.69 -15.50 -6.35
CA VAL A 179 11.20 -16.85 -6.62
C VAL A 179 11.71 -17.47 -5.34
N GLY A 180 11.16 -18.64 -5.00
CA GLY A 180 11.59 -19.46 -3.87
C GLY A 180 11.90 -20.89 -4.26
N SER A 181 12.28 -21.69 -3.27
CA SER A 181 12.55 -23.11 -3.44
C SER A 181 11.66 -23.98 -2.55
N ALA A 182 11.25 -25.11 -3.11
CA ALA A 182 10.48 -26.14 -2.42
C ALA A 182 11.04 -27.51 -2.72
N THR A 183 10.92 -28.45 -1.78
CA THR A 183 11.16 -29.87 -2.05
C THR A 183 9.81 -30.56 -2.19
N LEU A 184 9.51 -31.06 -3.39
CA LEU A 184 8.26 -31.75 -3.69
C LEU A 184 8.47 -33.27 -3.72
N GLU A 185 7.58 -34.01 -3.05
CA GLU A 185 7.56 -35.47 -3.14
C GLU A 185 6.80 -35.91 -4.39
N ALA A 186 7.15 -37.09 -4.93
CA ALA A 186 6.41 -37.67 -6.06
C ALA A 186 4.96 -38.00 -5.64
N GLY A 187 4.00 -37.65 -6.49
CA GLY A 187 2.57 -37.75 -6.20
C GLY A 187 1.79 -36.53 -6.67
N THR A 188 0.61 -36.32 -6.12
CA THR A 188 -0.19 -35.12 -6.37
C THR A 188 -0.13 -34.22 -5.14
N VAL A 189 0.18 -32.94 -5.34
CA VAL A 189 0.24 -31.94 -4.28
C VAL A 189 -0.75 -30.80 -4.57
N ALA A 190 -1.53 -30.39 -3.58
CA ALA A 190 -2.39 -29.23 -3.71
C ALA A 190 -1.55 -27.94 -3.58
N TYR A 191 -1.76 -27.01 -4.50
CA TYR A 191 -1.22 -25.65 -4.41
C TYR A 191 -2.35 -24.64 -4.23
N TYR A 192 -2.09 -23.56 -3.51
CA TYR A 192 -3.08 -22.52 -3.25
C TYR A 192 -2.43 -21.19 -2.91
N CYS A 193 -3.18 -20.10 -3.05
CA CYS A 193 -2.80 -18.80 -2.50
C CYS A 193 -3.28 -18.72 -1.04
N SER A 194 -2.35 -18.51 -0.11
CA SER A 194 -2.63 -18.47 1.34
C SER A 194 -3.07 -17.10 1.85
N VAL A 195 -3.13 -16.09 0.97
CA VAL A 195 -3.71 -14.78 1.29
C VAL A 195 -5.17 -14.98 1.74
N PRO A 196 -5.61 -14.37 2.87
CA PRO A 196 -6.94 -14.62 3.41
C PRO A 196 -8.06 -14.41 2.39
N GLY A 197 -8.92 -15.41 2.21
CA GLY A 197 -10.06 -15.35 1.28
C GLY A 197 -9.74 -15.76 -0.15
N HIS A 198 -8.47 -15.89 -0.55
CA HIS A 198 -8.09 -16.20 -1.94
C HIS A 198 -8.33 -17.68 -2.26
N ARG A 199 -7.89 -18.59 -1.38
CA ARG A 199 -8.15 -20.02 -1.54
C ARG A 199 -9.65 -20.31 -1.57
N GLU A 200 -10.41 -19.72 -0.66
CA GLU A 200 -11.87 -19.90 -0.59
C GLU A 200 -12.61 -19.34 -1.81
N ALA A 201 -12.01 -18.36 -2.49
CA ALA A 201 -12.50 -17.83 -3.76
C ALA A 201 -12.17 -18.72 -4.97
N GLY A 202 -11.40 -19.80 -4.77
CA GLY A 202 -11.05 -20.77 -5.80
C GLY A 202 -9.60 -20.67 -6.29
N MET A 203 -8.73 -19.89 -5.63
CA MET A 203 -7.31 -19.77 -5.99
C MET A 203 -6.49 -20.96 -5.50
N GLU A 204 -6.85 -22.16 -5.95
CA GLU A 204 -6.19 -23.42 -5.64
C GLU A 204 -6.26 -24.41 -6.81
N GLY A 205 -5.40 -25.43 -6.78
CA GLY A 205 -5.39 -26.51 -7.75
C GLY A 205 -4.49 -27.66 -7.30
N GLU A 206 -4.32 -28.64 -8.17
CA GLU A 206 -3.46 -29.81 -7.94
C GLU A 206 -2.34 -29.86 -8.97
N LEU A 207 -1.14 -30.19 -8.52
CA LEU A 207 0.05 -30.37 -9.35
C LEU A 207 0.51 -31.83 -9.30
N GLU A 208 0.73 -32.42 -10.47
CA GLU A 208 1.30 -33.76 -10.58
C GLU A 208 2.83 -33.69 -10.55
N VAL A 209 3.43 -34.42 -9.61
CA VAL A 209 4.87 -34.48 -9.36
C VAL A 209 5.38 -35.89 -9.69
N GLY A 210 6.22 -36.00 -10.72
CA GLY A 210 6.72 -37.27 -11.27
C GLY A 210 8.19 -37.57 -10.98
#